data_AF-A0A1G4XQ26-F1
#
_entry.id   AF-A0A1G4XQ26-F1
#
_cell.length_a   1.000
_cell.length_b   1.000
_cell.length_c   1.000
_cell.angle_alpha   90.00
_cell.angle_beta   90.00
_cell.angle_gamma   90.00
#
_symmetry.space_group_name_H-M   'P 1'
#
loop_
_entity.id
_entity.type
_entity.pdbx_description
1 polymer ?
#
loop_
_entity_poly.entity_id
_entity_poly.type
_entity_poly.pdbx_seq_one_letter_code
_entity_poly.pdbx_strand_id
1 'polypeptide(L)'
;MEDVLLAVLRTEPGPRPLPPVTSLREFLVATLSRTARGTAEPGVRRAATELLAAAAGDERIDEAFGDALADVRAEGHRWIAQARERGELRDDVDADTLLDLVAGAAYYPLLWRGRALAEDRVAAVVDLLLDGAARR
;
A
#
# COMPACT_ATOMS: atom_id res chain seq x y z
N MET A 1 -11.28 -17.35 13.72
CA MET A 1 -11.76 -16.11 13.05
C MET A 1 -11.29 -14.89 13.85
N GLU A 2 -11.55 -14.87 15.16
CA GLU A 2 -10.93 -13.91 16.11
C GLU A 2 -9.39 -13.96 16.07
N ASP A 3 -8.81 -15.15 15.90
CA ASP A 3 -7.35 -15.32 15.76
C ASP A 3 -6.74 -14.66 14.51
N VAL A 4 -7.51 -14.47 13.43
CA VAL A 4 -7.02 -13.82 12.20
C VAL A 4 -7.00 -12.31 12.37
N LEU A 5 -8.06 -11.74 12.94
CA LEU A 5 -8.15 -10.33 13.29
C LEU A 5 -7.10 -9.97 14.35
N LEU A 6 -6.94 -10.81 15.37
CA LEU A 6 -5.89 -10.64 16.39
C LEU A 6 -4.49 -10.85 15.81
N ALA A 7 -4.27 -11.75 14.86
CA ALA A 7 -2.97 -11.89 14.21
C ALA A 7 -2.62 -10.66 13.35
N VAL A 8 -3.57 -10.12 12.59
CA VAL A 8 -3.40 -8.87 11.80
C VAL A 8 -3.11 -7.68 12.71
N LEU A 9 -3.76 -7.60 13.87
CA LEU A 9 -3.54 -6.54 14.87
C LEU A 9 -2.30 -6.77 15.76
N ARG A 10 -1.77 -8.00 15.87
CA ARG A 10 -0.67 -8.38 16.79
C ARG A 10 0.69 -8.57 16.11
N THR A 11 0.78 -8.54 14.78
CA THR A 11 2.09 -8.53 14.10
C THR A 11 2.80 -7.17 14.28
N GLU A 12 3.59 -7.09 15.35
CA GLU A 12 4.73 -6.18 15.60
C GLU A 12 4.40 -4.68 15.85
N PRO A 13 5.28 -3.91 16.55
CA PRO A 13 4.93 -2.61 17.14
C PRO A 13 4.43 -1.66 16.06
N GLY A 14 3.52 -0.76 16.43
CA GLY A 14 2.89 0.21 15.54
C GLY A 14 3.88 0.76 14.50
N PRO A 15 3.42 1.00 13.27
CA PRO A 15 4.25 1.06 12.08
C PRO A 15 5.52 1.86 12.35
N ARG A 16 6.68 1.21 12.18
CA ARG A 16 7.97 1.90 12.32
C ARG A 16 7.89 3.18 11.47
N PRO A 17 8.21 4.35 12.04
CA PRO A 17 8.11 5.61 11.32
C PRO A 17 8.89 5.48 10.02
N LEU A 18 8.31 5.99 8.94
CA LEU A 18 9.01 6.08 7.67
C LEU A 18 10.30 6.89 7.89
N PRO A 19 11.38 6.60 7.15
CA PRO A 19 12.51 7.51 7.11
C PRO A 19 12.03 8.93 6.73
N PRO A 20 12.73 10.00 7.12
CA PRO A 20 12.37 11.34 6.67
C PRO A 20 12.24 11.38 5.15
N VAL A 21 11.05 11.75 4.67
CA VAL A 21 10.72 11.90 3.25
C VAL A 21 10.43 13.37 2.97
N THR A 22 10.83 13.83 1.80
CA THR A 22 10.77 15.25 1.39
C THR A 22 9.97 15.47 0.11
N SER A 23 9.61 14.38 -0.58
CA SER A 23 8.79 14.40 -1.80
C SER A 23 7.75 13.29 -1.80
N LEU A 24 6.70 13.45 -2.63
CA LEU A 24 5.72 12.40 -2.85
C LEU A 24 6.38 11.11 -3.33
N ARG A 25 7.36 11.21 -4.24
CA ARG A 25 8.10 10.05 -4.74
C ARG A 25 8.77 9.29 -3.60
N GLU A 26 9.49 9.97 -2.73
CA GLU A 26 10.15 9.35 -1.57
C GLU A 26 9.14 8.69 -0.64
N PHE A 27 8.01 9.35 -0.38
CA PHE A 27 6.92 8.80 0.42
C PHE A 27 6.35 7.49 -0.18
N LEU A 28 6.05 7.49 -1.49
CA LEU A 28 5.52 6.31 -2.18
C LEU A 28 6.53 5.17 -2.22
N VAL A 29 7.82 5.47 -2.47
CA VAL A 29 8.90 4.47 -2.44
C VAL A 29 9.05 3.87 -1.04
N ALA A 30 9.04 4.69 0.00
CA ALA A 30 9.19 4.22 1.37
C ALA A 30 8.00 3.36 1.80
N THR A 31 6.78 3.78 1.46
CA THR A 31 5.54 3.04 1.72
C THR A 31 5.52 1.70 0.98
N LEU A 32 5.78 1.70 -0.33
CA LEU A 32 5.80 0.46 -1.13
C LEU A 32 6.93 -0.47 -0.72
N SER A 33 8.09 0.05 -0.30
CA SER A 33 9.20 -0.77 0.23
C SER A 33 8.81 -1.45 1.54
N ARG A 34 8.13 -0.74 2.44
CA ARG A 34 7.61 -1.31 3.68
C ARG A 34 6.60 -2.43 3.38
N THR A 35 5.68 -2.19 2.46
CA THR A 35 4.70 -3.20 2.04
C THR A 35 5.39 -4.39 1.37
N ALA A 36 6.33 -4.17 0.46
CA ALA A 36 7.07 -5.24 -0.22
C ALA A 36 7.76 -6.18 0.79
N ARG A 37 8.48 -5.62 1.77
CA ARG A 37 9.11 -6.40 2.85
C ARG A 37 8.08 -7.16 3.68
N GLY A 38 7.01 -6.51 4.12
CA GLY A 38 5.95 -7.16 4.88
C GLY A 38 5.31 -8.33 4.12
N THR A 39 5.04 -8.16 2.82
CA THR A 39 4.45 -9.22 1.98
C THR A 39 5.41 -10.38 1.69
N ALA A 40 6.72 -10.18 1.87
CA ALA A 40 7.72 -11.24 1.70
C ALA A 40 7.86 -12.16 2.92
N GLU A 41 7.32 -11.76 4.08
CA GLU A 41 7.41 -12.55 5.30
C GLU A 41 6.62 -13.87 5.19
N PRO A 42 7.15 -14.98 5.74
CA PRO A 42 6.46 -16.26 5.74
C PRO A 42 5.06 -16.17 6.35
N GLY A 43 4.08 -16.81 5.70
CA GLY A 43 2.69 -16.86 6.19
C GLY A 43 1.84 -15.64 5.84
N VAL A 44 2.44 -14.48 5.47
CA VAL A 44 1.67 -13.27 5.15
C VAL A 44 0.73 -13.47 3.98
N ARG A 45 1.16 -14.19 2.93
CA ARG A 45 0.26 -14.54 1.81
C ARG A 45 -1.00 -15.27 2.27
N ARG A 46 -0.84 -16.24 3.19
CA ARG A 46 -1.96 -17.02 3.72
C ARG A 46 -2.89 -16.12 4.53
N ALA A 47 -2.33 -15.35 5.47
CA ALA A 47 -3.09 -14.42 6.29
C ALA A 47 -3.86 -13.39 5.43
N ALA A 48 -3.23 -12.81 4.41
CA ALA A 48 -3.87 -11.87 3.49
C ALA A 48 -5.02 -12.52 2.70
N THR A 49 -4.87 -13.79 2.30
CA THR A 49 -5.93 -14.53 1.59
C THR A 49 -7.11 -14.83 2.52
N GLU A 50 -6.85 -15.23 3.76
CA GLU A 50 -7.88 -15.49 4.77
C GLU A 50 -8.64 -14.21 5.14
N LEU A 51 -7.92 -13.09 5.29
CA LEU A 51 -8.52 -11.78 5.54
C LEU A 51 -9.39 -11.32 4.37
N LEU A 52 -8.90 -11.43 3.12
CA LEU A 52 -9.67 -11.08 1.92
C LEU A 52 -10.96 -11.90 1.82
N ALA A 53 -10.88 -13.21 2.09
CA ALA A 53 -12.05 -14.08 2.08
C ALA A 53 -13.06 -13.72 3.20
N ALA A 54 -12.56 -13.35 4.38
CA ALA A 54 -13.41 -12.93 5.50
C ALA A 54 -14.11 -11.59 5.22
N ALA A 55 -13.37 -10.58 4.74
CA ALA A 55 -13.93 -9.28 4.37
C ALA A 55 -14.99 -9.39 3.26
N ALA A 56 -14.77 -10.26 2.26
CA ALA A 56 -15.74 -10.48 1.19
C ALA A 56 -17.08 -11.11 1.67
N GLY A 57 -17.10 -11.71 2.86
CA GLY A 57 -18.29 -12.35 3.43
C GLY A 57 -18.89 -11.66 4.65
N ASP A 58 -18.23 -10.62 5.20
CA ASP A 58 -18.65 -9.92 6.42
C ASP A 58 -18.24 -8.45 6.35
N GLU A 59 -19.23 -7.57 6.14
CA GLU A 59 -19.03 -6.11 6.03
C GLU A 59 -18.33 -5.52 7.25
N ARG A 60 -18.52 -6.08 8.46
CA ARG A 60 -17.86 -5.57 9.67
C ARG A 60 -16.36 -5.82 9.65
N ILE A 61 -15.92 -6.89 9.00
CA ILE A 61 -14.49 -7.20 8.84
C ILE A 61 -13.89 -6.28 7.77
N ASP A 62 -14.63 -6.01 6.70
CA ASP A 62 -14.22 -5.05 5.66
C ASP A 62 -14.08 -3.63 6.23
N GLU A 63 -15.08 -3.15 6.97
CA GLU A 63 -15.05 -1.87 7.68
C GLU A 63 -13.87 -1.78 8.65
N ALA A 64 -13.70 -2.78 9.51
CA ALA A 64 -12.59 -2.80 10.48
C ALA A 64 -11.21 -2.79 9.79
N PHE A 65 -11.08 -3.43 8.63
CA PHE A 65 -9.86 -3.40 7.84
C PHE A 65 -9.63 -2.02 7.20
N GLY A 66 -10.69 -1.40 6.67
CA GLY A 66 -10.65 -0.02 6.17
C GLY A 66 -10.24 0.98 7.25
N ASP A 67 -10.85 0.88 8.43
CA ASP A 67 -10.53 1.72 9.60
C ASP A 67 -9.08 1.57 10.03
N ALA A 68 -8.56 0.34 10.06
CA ALA A 68 -7.16 0.06 10.40
C ALA A 68 -6.16 0.71 9.42
N LEU A 69 -6.58 1.04 8.20
CA LEU A 69 -5.75 1.67 7.16
C LEU A 69 -6.07 3.14 6.93
N ALA A 70 -7.05 3.71 7.64
CA ALA A 70 -7.53 5.07 7.42
C ALA A 70 -6.42 6.13 7.59
N ASP A 71 -5.58 5.99 8.61
CA ASP A 71 -4.47 6.92 8.87
C ASP A 71 -3.42 6.88 7.76
N VAL A 72 -3.07 5.68 7.28
CA VAL A 72 -2.13 5.50 6.17
C VAL A 72 -2.70 6.13 4.89
N ARG A 73 -4.01 5.95 4.66
CA ARG A 73 -4.72 6.56 3.54
C ARG A 73 -4.71 8.08 3.62
N ALA A 74 -5.03 8.65 4.79
CA ALA A 74 -5.03 10.08 5.03
C ALA A 74 -3.64 10.71 4.85
N GLU A 75 -2.58 10.03 5.28
CA GLU A 75 -1.20 10.49 5.06
C GLU A 75 -0.85 10.52 3.57
N GLY A 76 -1.24 9.49 2.81
CA GLY A 76 -1.05 9.47 1.35
C GLY A 76 -1.76 10.63 0.65
N HIS A 77 -3.01 10.90 1.03
CA HIS A 77 -3.78 12.04 0.53
C HIS A 77 -3.07 13.39 0.80
N ARG A 78 -2.50 13.57 1.99
CA ARG A 78 -1.73 14.80 2.32
C ARG A 78 -0.52 14.98 1.40
N TRP A 79 0.28 13.94 1.17
CA TRP A 79 1.44 14.01 0.28
C TRP A 79 1.06 14.30 -1.17
N ILE A 80 -0.04 13.70 -1.64
CA ILE A 80 -0.56 13.93 -3.00
C ILE A 80 -1.06 15.37 -3.14
N ALA A 81 -1.80 15.90 -2.16
CA ALA A 81 -2.26 17.29 -2.17
C ALA A 81 -1.09 18.27 -2.24
N GLN A 82 -0.07 18.08 -1.40
CA GLN A 82 1.13 18.93 -1.41
C GLN A 82 1.91 18.84 -2.73
N ALA A 83 2.00 17.65 -3.34
CA ALA A 83 2.65 17.49 -4.64
C ALA A 83 1.88 18.20 -5.75
N ARG A 84 0.54 18.16 -5.71
CA ARG A 84 -0.31 18.94 -6.63
C ARG A 84 -0.10 20.44 -6.44
N GLU A 85 -0.05 20.94 -5.20
CA GLU A 85 0.23 22.35 -4.91
C GLU A 85 1.59 22.82 -5.46
N ARG A 86 2.59 21.92 -5.49
CA ARG A 86 3.92 22.18 -6.08
C ARG A 86 3.96 22.01 -7.61
N GLY A 87 2.86 21.63 -8.25
CA GLY A 87 2.81 21.37 -9.70
C GLY A 87 3.51 20.08 -10.14
N GLU A 88 3.76 19.14 -9.22
CA GLU A 88 4.42 17.86 -9.50
C GLU A 88 3.45 16.81 -10.08
N LEU A 89 2.14 17.00 -9.91
CA LEU A 89 1.10 16.10 -10.41
C LEU A 89 0.14 16.83 -11.36
N ARG A 90 -0.44 16.08 -12.30
CA ARG A 90 -1.52 16.57 -13.16
C ARG A 90 -2.80 16.79 -12.35
N ASP A 91 -3.59 17.80 -12.72
CA ASP A 91 -4.84 18.17 -12.02
C ASP A 91 -5.94 17.11 -12.10
N ASP A 92 -5.84 16.18 -13.06
CA ASP A 92 -6.77 15.08 -13.28
C ASP A 92 -6.39 13.79 -12.52
N VAL A 93 -5.25 13.76 -11.81
CA VAL A 93 -4.85 12.59 -11.02
C VAL A 93 -5.80 12.43 -9.82
N ASP A 94 -6.50 11.30 -9.79
CA ASP A 94 -7.27 10.89 -8.63
C ASP A 94 -6.35 10.27 -7.57
N ALA A 95 -6.42 10.79 -6.34
CA ALA A 95 -5.52 10.42 -5.26
C ALA A 95 -5.76 8.97 -4.80
N ASP A 96 -7.03 8.56 -4.71
CA ASP A 96 -7.41 7.22 -4.31
C ASP A 96 -6.92 6.18 -5.32
N THR A 97 -7.12 6.45 -6.61
CA THR A 97 -6.60 5.62 -7.71
C THR A 97 -5.09 5.46 -7.64
N LEU A 98 -4.33 6.54 -7.42
CA LEU A 98 -2.87 6.45 -7.30
C LEU A 98 -2.44 5.59 -6.12
N LEU A 99 -3.07 5.76 -4.95
CA LEU A 99 -2.76 4.98 -3.74
C LEU A 99 -3.15 3.50 -3.91
N ASP A 100 -4.28 3.22 -4.57
CA ASP A 100 -4.72 1.85 -4.87
C ASP A 100 -3.76 1.14 -5.85
N LEU A 101 -3.25 1.86 -6.86
CA LEU A 101 -2.24 1.31 -7.77
C LEU A 101 -0.93 0.99 -7.05
N VAL A 102 -0.49 1.84 -6.12
CA VAL A 102 0.70 1.61 -5.30
C VAL A 102 0.53 0.37 -4.43
N ALA A 103 -0.58 0.26 -3.70
CA ALA A 103 -0.87 -0.92 -2.88
C ALA A 103 -1.02 -2.19 -3.74
N GLY A 104 -1.76 -2.09 -4.85
CA GLY A 104 -2.01 -3.17 -5.80
C GLY A 104 -0.72 -3.74 -6.41
N ALA A 105 0.31 -2.91 -6.59
CA ALA A 105 1.61 -3.37 -7.08
C ALA A 105 2.32 -4.37 -6.15
N ALA A 106 2.00 -4.37 -4.85
CA ALA A 106 2.48 -5.38 -3.90
C ALA A 106 1.48 -6.53 -3.72
N TYR A 107 0.19 -6.22 -3.57
CA TYR A 107 -0.83 -7.23 -3.24
C TYR A 107 -1.23 -8.13 -4.41
N TYR A 108 -1.26 -7.62 -5.65
CA TYR A 108 -1.62 -8.45 -6.81
C TYR A 108 -0.58 -9.56 -7.06
N PRO A 109 0.74 -9.29 -7.10
CA PRO A 109 1.75 -10.34 -7.17
C PRO A 109 1.66 -11.33 -6.02
N LEU A 110 1.41 -10.86 -4.79
CA LEU A 110 1.32 -11.70 -3.60
C LEU A 110 0.16 -12.72 -3.72
N LEU A 111 -1.05 -12.21 -3.91
CA LEU A 111 -2.28 -13.00 -3.83
C LEU A 111 -2.44 -13.90 -5.07
N TRP A 112 -2.27 -13.34 -6.27
CA TRP A 112 -2.53 -14.05 -7.53
C TRP A 112 -1.31 -14.73 -8.14
N ARG A 113 -0.10 -14.23 -7.91
CA ARG A 113 1.14 -14.82 -8.47
C ARG A 113 2.00 -15.54 -7.45
N GLY A 114 1.61 -15.55 -6.18
CA GLY A 114 2.29 -16.28 -5.13
C GLY A 114 3.69 -15.76 -4.80
N ARG A 115 3.99 -14.49 -5.11
CA ARG A 115 5.31 -13.90 -4.88
C ARG A 115 5.21 -12.46 -4.43
N ALA A 116 6.07 -12.05 -3.50
CA ALA A 116 6.19 -10.65 -3.09
C ALA A 116 6.80 -9.79 -4.21
N LEU A 117 6.56 -8.49 -4.13
CA LEU A 117 7.29 -7.51 -4.93
C LEU A 117 8.76 -7.48 -4.47
N ALA A 118 9.70 -7.60 -5.40
CA ALA A 118 11.12 -7.51 -5.09
C ALA A 118 11.50 -6.07 -4.73
N GLU A 119 12.28 -5.90 -3.66
CA GLU A 119 12.62 -4.59 -3.10
C GLU A 119 13.37 -3.69 -4.09
N ASP A 120 14.27 -4.28 -4.90
CA ASP A 120 15.01 -3.61 -5.96
C ASP A 120 14.12 -3.07 -7.11
N ARG A 121 12.87 -3.54 -7.20
CA ARG A 121 11.89 -3.09 -8.20
C ARG A 121 10.99 -1.96 -7.71
N VAL A 122 10.98 -1.65 -6.41
CA VAL A 122 10.04 -0.70 -5.82
C VAL A 122 10.15 0.68 -6.45
N ALA A 123 11.37 1.23 -6.54
CA ALA A 123 11.57 2.55 -7.14
C ALA A 123 11.08 2.61 -8.59
N ALA A 124 11.42 1.60 -9.40
CA ALA A 124 11.00 1.53 -10.80
C ALA A 124 9.48 1.42 -10.97
N VAL A 125 8.78 0.76 -10.04
CA VAL A 125 7.31 0.72 -10.04
C VAL A 125 6.73 2.08 -9.71
N VAL A 126 7.24 2.77 -8.68
CA VAL A 126 6.78 4.12 -8.34
C VAL A 126 7.03 5.10 -9.49
N ASP A 127 8.21 5.04 -10.11
CA ASP A 127 8.55 5.86 -11.28
C ASP A 127 7.57 5.59 -12.43
N LEU A 128 7.25 4.33 -12.72
CA LEU A 128 6.26 3.99 -13.75
C LEU A 128 4.87 4.57 -13.46
N LEU A 129 4.44 4.58 -12.20
CA LEU A 129 3.13 5.13 -11.80
C LEU A 129 3.10 6.66 -11.89
N LEU A 130 4.19 7.34 -11.49
CA LEU A 130 4.28 8.80 -11.54
C LEU A 130 4.49 9.30 -12.97
N ASP A 131 5.32 8.62 -13.76
CA ASP A 131 5.64 9.04 -15.13
C ASP A 131 4.64 8.56 -16.18
N GLY A 132 3.89 7.49 -15.87
CA GLY A 132 3.04 6.80 -16.83
C GLY A 132 3.84 5.93 -17.81
N ALA A 133 3.16 4.98 -18.45
CA ALA A 133 3.79 3.98 -19.31
C ALA A 133 3.88 4.37 -20.80
N ALA A 134 3.23 5.45 -21.21
CA ALA A 134 3.19 5.87 -22.61
C ALA A 134 4.51 6.55 -23.03
N ARG A 135 4.88 6.40 -24.30
CA ARG A 135 5.93 7.26 -24.90
C ARG A 135 5.41 8.70 -24.94
N ARG A 136 6.15 9.62 -24.33
CA ARG A 136 5.91 11.06 -24.38
C ARG A 136 6.48 11.66 -25.66
#